data_AF-A0A382GDD7-F1
#
_entry.id   AF-A0A382GDD7-F1
#
_cell.length_a   1.000
_cell.length_b   1.000
_cell.length_c   1.000
_cell.angle_alpha   90.00
_cell.angle_beta   90.00
_cell.angle_gamma   90.00
#
_symmetry.space_group_name_H-M   'P 1'
#
loop_
_entity.id
_entity.type
_entity.pdbx_description
1 polymer ?
#
loop_
_entity_poly.entity_id
_entity_poly.type
_entity_poly.pdbx_seq_one_letter_code
_entity_poly.pdbx_strand_id
1 'polypeptide(L)'
;MPLTEKEDILNRGVEEIIVKSEFIDRLNSGQKMRLKMGFDPSAPDIHVGHAVGLRKLRQLQELGHQVVLIVGDWTAQIGDPSGRSRTRNMLSIEEVHSNAQTYL
;
A
#
# COMPACT_ATOMS: atom_id res chain seq x y z
N MET A 1 -6.25 -11.89 21.50
CA MET A 1 -5.01 -12.37 20.85
C MET A 1 -5.07 -11.93 19.40
N PRO A 2 -3.98 -11.46 18.77
CA PRO A 2 -4.03 -11.22 17.34
C PRO A 2 -4.25 -12.58 16.65
N LEU A 3 -5.27 -12.66 15.80
CA LEU A 3 -5.69 -13.88 15.09
C LEU A 3 -4.76 -14.22 13.89
N THR A 4 -3.65 -13.50 13.76
CA THR A 4 -2.79 -13.52 12.59
C THR A 4 -1.53 -14.32 12.88
N GLU A 5 -1.38 -15.47 12.22
CA GLU A 5 -0.15 -16.26 12.27
C GLU A 5 0.94 -15.65 11.37
N LYS A 6 2.21 -15.76 11.78
CA LYS A 6 3.35 -15.26 10.99
C LYS A 6 3.45 -15.94 9.62
N GLU A 7 3.05 -17.20 9.52
CA GLU A 7 3.04 -17.94 8.26
C GLU A 7 2.08 -17.32 7.24
N ASP A 8 0.93 -16.82 7.71
CA ASP A 8 -0.04 -16.11 6.90
C ASP A 8 0.51 -14.79 6.37
N ILE A 9 1.34 -14.08 7.16
CA ILE A 9 2.04 -12.88 6.70
C ILE A 9 2.93 -13.18 5.51
N LEU A 10 3.68 -14.29 5.56
CA LEU A 10 4.73 -14.61 4.60
C LEU A 10 4.23 -15.23 3.30
N ASN A 11 3.08 -15.90 3.32
CA ASN A 11 2.64 -16.70 2.18
C ASN A 11 1.25 -16.33 1.66
N ARG A 12 0.30 -16.00 2.54
CA ARG A 12 -1.10 -15.80 2.12
C ARG A 12 -1.28 -14.46 1.43
N GLY A 13 -1.60 -14.50 0.14
CA GLY A 13 -1.83 -13.29 -0.67
C GLY A 13 -0.57 -12.47 -0.91
N VAL A 14 0.59 -13.12 -0.89
CA VAL A 14 1.91 -12.53 -1.17
C VAL A 14 2.46 -13.24 -2.40
N GLU A 15 2.74 -12.47 -3.45
CA GLU A 15 3.39 -12.98 -4.66
C GLU A 15 4.88 -13.21 -4.41
N GLU A 16 5.56 -12.20 -3.87
CA GLU A 16 7.01 -12.23 -3.65
C GLU A 16 7.40 -11.36 -2.44
N ILE A 17 8.47 -11.76 -1.76
CA ILE A 17 9.15 -10.94 -0.75
C ILE A 17 10.61 -10.78 -1.18
N ILE A 18 10.98 -9.55 -1.54
CA ILE A 18 12.35 -9.21 -1.90
C ILE A 18 13.21 -9.21 -0.63
N VAL A 19 14.29 -9.99 -0.63
CA VAL A 19 15.13 -10.28 0.55
C VAL A 19 14.32 -10.87 1.73
N LYS A 20 13.63 -11.99 1.48
CA LYS A 20 12.76 -12.69 2.46
C LYS A 20 13.42 -12.93 3.83
N SER A 21 14.72 -13.25 3.87
CA SER A 21 15.45 -13.47 5.12
C SER A 21 15.48 -12.21 5.99
N GLU A 22 15.79 -11.05 5.42
CA GLU A 22 15.83 -9.78 6.16
C GLU A 22 14.44 -9.42 6.70
N PHE A 23 13.38 -9.65 5.92
CA PHE A 23 12.02 -9.40 6.39
C PHE A 23 11.64 -10.29 7.58
N ILE A 24 12.01 -11.57 7.55
CA ILE A 24 11.79 -12.51 8.67
C ILE A 24 12.58 -12.06 9.91
N ASP A 25 13.84 -11.68 9.75
CA ASP A 25 14.68 -11.21 10.86
C ASP A 25 14.07 -9.96 11.51
N ARG A 26 13.59 -9.01 10.70
CA ARG A 26 12.92 -7.81 11.20
C ARG A 26 11.59 -8.11 11.88
N LEU A 27 10.77 -9.03 11.33
CA LEU A 27 9.54 -9.51 11.98
C LEU A 27 9.81 -10.16 13.34
N ASN A 28 10.94 -10.86 13.48
CA ASN A 28 11.33 -11.53 14.72
C ASN A 28 12.06 -10.63 15.73
N SER A 29 12.65 -9.52 15.25
CA SER A 29 13.42 -8.59 16.09
C SER A 29 12.60 -7.87 17.17
N GLY A 30 11.28 -7.87 17.06
CA GLY A 30 10.38 -7.08 17.92
C GLY A 30 10.41 -5.58 17.65
N GLN A 31 11.22 -5.10 16.69
CA GLN A 31 11.25 -3.70 16.31
C GLN A 31 9.97 -3.30 15.56
N LYS A 32 9.46 -2.11 15.89
CA LYS A 32 8.30 -1.54 15.20
C LYS A 32 8.69 -1.05 13.79
N MET A 33 8.44 -1.88 12.79
CA MET A 33 8.60 -1.49 11.39
C MET A 33 7.61 -0.41 10.97
N ARG A 34 8.04 0.45 10.03
CA ARG A 34 7.18 1.40 9.31
C ARG A 34 6.92 0.83 7.91
N LEU A 35 5.65 0.57 7.61
CA LEU A 35 5.19 -0.08 6.39
C LEU A 35 4.48 0.94 5.53
N LYS A 36 4.97 1.14 4.31
CA LYS A 36 4.43 2.13 3.37
C LYS A 36 3.57 1.45 2.31
N MET A 37 2.41 2.04 2.02
CA MET A 37 1.69 1.79 0.76
C MET A 37 1.26 3.13 0.17
N GLY A 38 1.60 3.33 -1.10
CA GLY A 38 1.20 4.50 -1.87
C GLY A 38 -0.13 4.27 -2.56
N PHE A 39 -0.94 5.32 -2.63
CA PHE A 39 -2.15 5.40 -3.43
C PHE A 39 -2.03 6.56 -4.40
N ASP A 40 -2.34 6.29 -5.67
CA ASP A 40 -2.44 7.30 -6.71
C ASP A 40 -3.92 7.72 -6.84
N PRO A 41 -4.29 8.97 -6.48
CA PRO A 41 -5.67 9.48 -6.59
C PRO A 41 -6.05 9.83 -8.04
N SER A 42 -5.60 9.02 -9.01
CA SER A 42 -5.99 9.15 -10.42
C SER A 42 -7.42 8.66 -10.70
N ALA A 43 -8.09 8.09 -9.69
CA ALA A 43 -9.49 7.72 -9.68
C ALA A 43 -10.13 8.19 -8.36
N PRO A 44 -11.47 8.37 -8.33
CA PRO A 44 -12.15 8.88 -7.14
C PRO A 44 -12.34 7.85 -6.04
N ASP A 45 -12.16 6.54 -6.27
CA ASP A 45 -12.51 5.53 -5.26
C ASP A 45 -11.48 4.41 -5.14
N ILE A 46 -11.28 3.95 -3.90
CA ILE A 46 -10.56 2.70 -3.61
C ILE A 46 -11.49 1.52 -3.90
N HIS A 47 -11.23 0.80 -4.98
CA HIS A 47 -11.97 -0.43 -5.31
C HIS A 47 -11.40 -1.68 -4.61
N VAL A 48 -12.13 -2.81 -4.71
CA VAL A 48 -11.79 -4.09 -4.08
C VAL A 48 -10.39 -4.64 -4.40
N GLY A 49 -9.80 -4.27 -5.55
CA GLY A 49 -8.41 -4.64 -5.89
C GLY A 49 -7.36 -4.19 -4.87
N HIS A 50 -7.58 -3.09 -4.15
CA HIS A 50 -6.68 -2.61 -3.11
C HIS A 50 -6.82 -3.37 -1.78
N ALA A 51 -7.90 -4.14 -1.61
CA ALA A 51 -8.21 -4.80 -0.36
C ALA A 51 -7.16 -5.85 0.03
N VAL A 52 -6.46 -6.47 -0.93
CA VAL A 52 -5.39 -7.44 -0.66
C VAL A 52 -4.24 -6.78 0.10
N GLY A 53 -3.70 -5.68 -0.44
CA GLY A 53 -2.62 -4.92 0.19
C GLY A 53 -3.04 -4.31 1.53
N LEU A 54 -4.22 -3.69 1.58
CA LEU A 54 -4.76 -3.10 2.81
C LEU A 54 -4.97 -4.15 3.92
N ARG A 55 -5.46 -5.34 3.59
CA ARG A 55 -5.59 -6.44 4.55
C ARG A 55 -4.24 -6.93 5.06
N LYS A 56 -3.22 -7.04 4.20
CA LYS A 56 -1.87 -7.41 4.61
C LYS A 56 -1.27 -6.38 5.57
N LEU A 57 -1.44 -5.10 5.28
CA LEU A 57 -1.03 -4.02 6.19
C LEU A 57 -1.75 -4.07 7.52
N ARG A 58 -3.06 -4.36 7.52
CA ARG A 58 -3.83 -4.54 8.75
C ARG A 58 -3.28 -5.69 9.61
N GLN A 59 -2.98 -6.83 8.99
CA GLN A 59 -2.37 -7.97 9.68
C GLN A 59 -1.03 -7.57 10.33
N LEU A 60 -0.17 -6.82 9.62
CA LEU A 60 1.09 -6.33 10.18
C LEU A 60 0.88 -5.26 11.27
N GLN A 61 -0.16 -4.44 11.17
CA GLN A 61 -0.55 -3.48 12.20
C GLN A 61 -1.00 -4.18 13.49
N GLU A 62 -1.71 -5.31 13.37
CA GLU A 62 -2.12 -6.16 14.50
C GLU A 62 -0.94 -6.84 15.20
N LEU A 63 0.18 -7.02 14.49
CA LEU A 63 1.47 -7.42 15.07
C LEU A 63 2.25 -6.26 15.72
N GLY A 64 1.67 -5.06 15.75
CA GLY A 64 2.23 -3.88 16.43
C GLY A 64 3.03 -2.94 15.53
N HIS A 65 3.12 -3.20 14.22
CA HIS A 65 3.85 -2.33 13.29
C HIS A 65 3.08 -1.04 12.94
N GLN A 66 3.79 -0.03 12.43
CA GLN A 66 3.19 1.21 11.98
C GLN A 66 2.90 1.16 10.49
N VAL A 67 1.64 1.32 10.11
CA VAL A 67 1.24 1.52 8.70
C VAL A 67 1.28 3.01 8.37
N VAL A 68 1.81 3.34 7.21
CA VAL A 68 1.88 4.69 6.65
C VAL A 68 1.30 4.63 5.24
N LEU A 69 0.06 5.11 5.10
CA LEU A 69 -0.56 5.28 3.80
C LEU A 69 -0.14 6.63 3.23
N ILE A 70 0.27 6.65 1.98
CA ILE A 70 0.73 7.87 1.30
C ILE A 70 -0.17 8.10 0.09
N VAL A 71 -0.94 9.18 0.11
CA VAL A 71 -1.68 9.64 -1.06
C VAL A 71 -0.73 10.50 -1.90
N GLY A 72 -0.41 10.03 -3.10
CA GLY A 72 0.56 10.64 -4.01
C GLY A 72 -0.08 11.67 -4.93
N ASP A 73 -0.64 12.75 -4.37
CA ASP A 73 -1.27 13.85 -5.11
C ASP A 73 -0.31 14.54 -6.09
N TRP A 74 0.95 14.74 -5.70
CA TRP A 74 1.96 15.31 -6.59
C TRP A 74 2.41 14.33 -7.70
N THR A 75 2.55 13.04 -7.38
CA THR A 75 2.93 12.02 -8.37
C THR A 75 1.83 11.77 -9.40
N ALA A 76 0.56 11.93 -9.01
CA ALA A 76 -0.59 11.84 -9.90
C ALA A 76 -0.55 12.90 -11.02
N GLN A 77 -0.04 14.10 -10.72
CA GLN A 77 0.09 15.20 -11.68
C GLN A 77 1.14 14.92 -12.76
N ILE A 78 2.20 14.18 -12.42
CA ILE A 78 3.27 13.80 -13.36
C ILE A 78 2.87 12.58 -14.18
N GLY A 79 2.12 11.66 -13.58
CA GLY A 79 1.70 10.39 -14.16
C GLY A 79 2.78 9.30 -14.01
N ASP A 80 2.37 8.12 -13.52
CA ASP A 80 3.25 6.95 -13.43
C ASP A 80 3.37 6.26 -14.81
N PRO A 81 4.58 6.15 -15.41
CA PRO A 81 4.78 5.52 -16.71
C PRO A 81 4.65 3.98 -16.68
N SER A 82 4.52 3.37 -15.50
CA SER A 82 4.49 1.92 -15.38
C SER A 82 3.22 1.29 -16.00
N GLY A 83 3.42 0.51 -17.06
CA GLY A 83 2.47 -0.48 -17.55
C GLY A 83 1.34 -0.03 -18.49
N ARG A 84 1.30 1.22 -18.99
CA ARG A 84 0.26 1.65 -19.96
C ARG A 84 0.83 2.30 -21.23
N SER A 85 0.44 1.77 -22.39
CA SER A 85 0.84 2.24 -23.73
C SER A 85 0.09 3.47 -24.26
N ARG A 86 -0.79 4.08 -23.46
CA ARG A 86 -1.51 5.31 -23.81
C ARG A 86 -1.18 6.38 -22.79
N THR A 87 -0.80 7.56 -23.27
CA THR A 87 -0.61 8.77 -22.46
C THR A 87 -1.88 8.97 -21.62
N ARG A 88 -1.76 8.93 -20.28
CA ARG A 88 -2.89 9.23 -19.40
C ARG A 88 -3.35 10.66 -19.65
N ASN A 89 -4.66 10.92 -19.59
CA ASN A 89 -5.16 12.28 -19.50
C ASN A 89 -4.62 12.89 -18.20
N MET A 90 -3.95 14.04 -18.28
CA MET A 90 -3.48 14.74 -17.09
C MET A 90 -4.69 15.26 -16.33
N LEU A 91 -4.79 14.91 -15.04
CA LEU A 91 -5.82 15.42 -14.14
C LEU A 91 -5.41 16.81 -13.63
N SER A 92 -6.39 17.66 -13.40
CA SER A 92 -6.16 18.95 -12.72
C SER A 92 -5.80 18.72 -11.25
N ILE A 93 -5.17 19.73 -10.64
CA ILE A 93 -4.83 19.73 -9.22
C ILE A 93 -6.10 19.58 -8.37
N GLU A 94 -7.18 20.27 -8.76
CA GLU A 94 -8.48 20.21 -8.10
C GLU A 94 -9.11 18.81 -8.18
N GLU A 95 -9.03 18.16 -9.35
CA GLU A 95 -9.53 16.79 -9.52
C GLU A 95 -8.76 15.80 -8.66
N VAL A 96 -7.43 15.90 -8.65
CA VAL A 96 -6.54 15.07 -7.82
C VAL A 96 -6.84 15.26 -6.32
N HIS A 97 -7.01 16.50 -5.86
CA HIS A 97 -7.35 16.76 -4.47
C HIS A 97 -8.76 16.26 -4.11
N SER A 98 -9.74 16.39 -5.01
CA SER A 98 -11.09 15.88 -4.80
C SER A 98 -11.08 14.35 -4.68
N ASN A 99 -10.36 13.66 -5.56
CA ASN A 99 -10.19 12.21 -5.50
C ASN A 99 -9.44 11.77 -4.23
N ALA A 100 -8.45 12.54 -3.80
CA ALA A 100 -7.70 12.23 -2.58
C ALA A 100 -8.56 12.26 -1.31
N GLN A 101 -9.66 13.05 -1.28
CA GLN A 101 -10.53 13.15 -0.10
C GLN A 101 -11.24 11.83 0.25
N THR A 102 -11.58 11.02 -0.75
CA THR A 102 -12.30 9.75 -0.55
C THR A 102 -11.38 8.61 -0.13
N TYR A 103 -10.06 8.82 -0.14
CA TYR A 103 -9.05 7.81 0.21
C TYR A 103 -8.69 7.84 1.71
N LEU A 104 -9.15 8.86 2.45
CA LEU A 104 -8.89 9.10 3.87
C LEU A 104 -10.07 8.65 4.75
#